data_AF-A0A956K9P3-F1
#
_entry.id   AF-A0A956K9P3-F1
#
_cell.length_a   1.000
_cell.length_b   1.000
_cell.length_c   1.000
_cell.angle_alpha   90.00
_cell.angle_beta   90.00
_cell.angle_gamma   90.00
#
_symmetry.space_group_name_H-M   'P 1'
#
loop_
_entity.id
_entity.type
_entity.pdbx_description
1 polymer ?
#
loop_
_entity_poly.entity_id
_entity_poly.type
_entity_poly.pdbx_seq_one_letter_code
_entity_poly.pdbx_strand_id
1 'polypeptide(L)'
;ADLGLARVAKRADGSLVGIRAPLAEHERPTTRSYVAVENIGAAVEAAERLGAMVAYPPTRQGVHGVFAILIQAGVEHGLWQG
;
A
#
# COMPACT_ATOMS: atom_id res chain seq x y z
N ALA A 1 -12.75 -7.24 4.56
CA ALA A 1 -12.73 -5.76 4.51
C ALA A 1 -11.30 -5.23 4.25
N ASP A 2 -10.38 -6.12 3.88
CA ASP A 2 -8.94 -6.05 4.15
C ASP A 2 -8.20 -5.15 3.14
N LEU A 3 -8.94 -4.59 2.18
CA LEU A 3 -8.45 -3.62 1.19
C LEU A 3 -9.13 -2.27 1.39
N GLY A 4 -9.42 -1.90 2.64
CA GLY A 4 -9.98 -0.60 3.01
C GLY A 4 -11.36 -0.33 2.40
N LEU A 5 -12.24 -1.34 2.35
CA LEU A 5 -13.58 -1.24 1.74
C LEU A 5 -13.58 -0.93 0.22
N ALA A 6 -12.47 -1.19 -0.47
CA ALA A 6 -12.41 -1.01 -1.91
C ALA A 6 -13.36 -1.96 -2.67
N ARG A 7 -13.94 -1.43 -3.75
CA ARG A 7 -14.49 -2.24 -4.84
C ARG A 7 -13.32 -2.74 -5.67
N VAL A 8 -13.17 -4.06 -5.78
CA VAL A 8 -11.98 -4.68 -6.39
C VAL A 8 -12.35 -5.39 -7.68
N ALA A 9 -11.62 -5.10 -8.74
CA ALA A 9 -11.64 -5.86 -9.98
C ALA A 9 -10.35 -6.68 -10.10
N LYS A 10 -10.48 -7.98 -10.40
CA LYS A 10 -9.35 -8.86 -10.73
C LYS A 10 -9.15 -8.88 -12.25
N ARG A 11 -7.92 -8.68 -12.69
CA ARG A 11 -7.53 -8.73 -14.11
C ARG A 11 -7.05 -10.13 -14.49
N ALA A 12 -7.00 -10.40 -15.80
CA ALA A 12 -6.61 -11.70 -16.35
C ALA A 12 -5.17 -12.13 -15.98
N ASP A 13 -4.28 -11.16 -15.77
CA ASP A 13 -2.90 -11.34 -15.33
C ASP A 13 -2.76 -11.56 -13.81
N GLY A 14 -3.87 -11.63 -13.08
CA GLY A 14 -3.91 -11.81 -11.63
C GLY A 14 -3.76 -10.52 -10.84
N SER A 15 -3.47 -9.38 -11.48
CA SER A 15 -3.41 -8.08 -10.80
C SER A 15 -4.79 -7.63 -10.30
N LEU A 16 -4.78 -6.78 -9.28
CA LEU A 16 -5.99 -6.24 -8.66
C LEU A 16 -6.04 -4.72 -8.85
N VAL A 17 -7.23 -4.20 -9.16
CA VAL A 17 -7.53 -2.76 -9.14
C VAL A 17 -8.61 -2.53 -8.08
N GLY A 18 -8.29 -1.76 -7.05
CA GLY A 18 -9.22 -1.38 -5.98
C GLY A 18 -9.58 0.10 -6.06
N ILE A 19 -10.88 0.42 -5.99
CA ILE A 19 -11.37 1.79 -5.89
C ILE A 19 -12.18 1.93 -4.61
N ARG A 20 -11.80 2.88 -3.76
CA ARG A 20 -12.53 3.25 -2.54
C ARG A 20 -12.67 4.76 -2.42
N ALA A 21 -13.68 5.19 -1.68
CA ALA A 21 -13.72 6.56 -1.18
C ALA A 21 -12.62 6.77 -0.11
N PRO A 22 -12.23 8.03 0.16
CA PRO A 22 -11.47 8.38 1.36
C PRO A 22 -12.11 7.79 2.63
N LEU A 23 -11.30 7.24 3.54
CA LEU A 23 -11.76 6.62 4.79
C LEU A 23 -11.84 7.62 5.95
N ALA A 24 -11.21 8.79 5.82
CA ALA A 24 -11.22 9.86 6.81
C ALA A 24 -11.31 11.22 6.12
N GLU A 25 -11.80 12.24 6.83
CA GLU A 25 -12.01 13.60 6.28
C GLU A 25 -10.71 14.27 5.78
N HIS A 26 -9.57 13.90 6.37
CA HIS A 26 -8.26 14.42 5.97
C HIS A 26 -7.63 13.66 4.79
N GLU A 27 -8.18 12.52 4.37
CA GLU A 27 -7.71 11.81 3.18
C GLU A 27 -8.17 12.55 1.91
N ARG A 28 -7.24 12.86 1.02
CA ARG A 28 -7.56 13.38 -0.32
C ARG A 28 -7.67 12.22 -1.32
N PRO A 29 -8.54 12.30 -2.34
CA PRO A 29 -8.55 11.32 -3.42
C PRO A 29 -7.16 11.20 -4.05
N THR A 30 -6.64 9.98 -4.13
CA THR A 30 -5.29 9.70 -4.64
C THR A 30 -5.25 8.35 -5.34
N THR A 31 -4.21 8.12 -6.13
CA THR A 31 -3.86 6.81 -6.67
C THR A 31 -2.63 6.30 -5.93
N ARG A 32 -2.71 5.10 -5.37
CA ARG A 32 -1.58 4.44 -4.72
C ARG A 32 -1.21 3.18 -5.49
N SER A 33 -0.03 3.18 -6.09
CA SER A 33 0.54 1.98 -6.71
C SER A 33 1.18 1.11 -5.63
N TYR A 34 0.99 -0.21 -5.74
CA TYR A 34 1.64 -1.19 -4.88
C TYR A 34 2.77 -1.89 -5.65
N VAL A 35 3.95 -1.93 -5.05
CA VAL A 35 5.12 -2.61 -5.60
C VAL A 35 5.39 -3.87 -4.79
N ALA A 36 5.51 -5.01 -5.48
CA ALA A 36 5.87 -6.28 -4.86
C ALA A 36 7.33 -6.23 -4.36
N VAL A 37 7.57 -6.71 -3.14
CA VAL A 37 8.89 -6.81 -2.51
C VAL A 37 9.06 -8.19 -1.88
N GLU A 38 10.29 -8.70 -1.86
CA GLU A 38 10.60 -10.00 -1.27
C GLU A 38 10.64 -9.96 0.27
N ASN A 39 11.15 -8.86 0.83
CA ASN A 39 11.23 -8.63 2.27
C ASN A 39 10.76 -7.21 2.60
N ILE A 40 9.52 -7.10 3.07
CA ILE A 40 8.88 -5.81 3.35
C ILE A 40 9.52 -5.07 4.52
N GLY A 41 10.06 -5.79 5.51
CA GLY A 41 10.76 -5.16 6.64
C GLY A 41 12.01 -4.45 6.16
N ALA A 42 12.87 -5.16 5.42
CA ALA A 42 14.10 -4.58 4.87
C ALA A 42 13.81 -3.43 3.88
N ALA A 43 12.75 -3.55 3.07
CA ALA A 43 12.36 -2.51 2.11
C ALA A 43 11.85 -1.24 2.81
N VAL A 44 11.01 -1.38 3.85
CA VAL A 44 10.54 -0.24 4.65
C VAL A 44 11.70 0.45 5.35
N GLU A 45 12.57 -0.30 6.03
CA GLU A 45 13.75 0.27 6.69
C GLU A 45 14.67 1.01 5.71
N ALA A 46 14.86 0.48 4.50
CA ALA A 46 15.65 1.13 3.47
C ALA A 46 15.01 2.44 3.00
N ALA A 47 13.69 2.45 2.80
CA ALA A 47 12.96 3.65 2.42
C ALA A 47 13.00 4.73 3.51
N GLU A 48 12.83 4.34 4.78
CA GLU A 48 12.97 5.26 5.92
C GLU A 48 14.36 5.88 5.98
N ARG A 49 15.43 5.08 5.81
CA ARG A 49 16.81 5.59 5.76
C ARG A 49 17.05 6.58 4.61
N LEU A 50 16.26 6.49 3.53
CA LEU A 50 16.30 7.39 2.39
C LEU A 50 15.35 8.59 2.53
N GLY A 51 14.69 8.75 3.69
CA GLY A 51 13.84 9.88 4.01
C GLY A 51 12.36 9.71 3.68
N ALA A 52 11.90 8.49 3.38
CA ALA A 52 10.47 8.23 3.28
C ALA A 52 9.82 8.23 4.68
N MET A 53 8.61 8.78 4.78
CA MET A 53 7.77 8.66 5.96
C MET A 53 6.92 7.39 5.88
N VAL A 54 6.92 6.56 6.93
CA VAL A 54 6.01 5.42 7.03
C VAL A 54 4.65 5.88 7.51
N ALA A 55 3.72 6.07 6.57
CA ALA A 55 2.34 6.44 6.87
C ALA A 55 1.51 5.26 7.39
N TYR A 56 1.89 4.03 7.00
CA TYR A 56 1.28 2.81 7.50
C TYR A 56 2.34 1.69 7.56
N PRO A 57 2.62 1.14 8.74
CA PRO A 57 3.68 0.15 8.90
C PRO A 57 3.31 -1.19 8.25
N PRO A 58 4.29 -2.07 7.96
CA PRO A 58 4.04 -3.43 7.51
C PRO A 58 2.96 -4.13 8.34
N THR A 59 1.80 -4.35 7.73
CA THR A 59 0.63 -4.92 8.41
C THR A 59 -0.03 -5.98 7.55
N ARG A 60 -0.37 -7.12 8.13
CA ARG A 60 -1.05 -8.23 7.44
C ARG A 60 -2.46 -7.79 7.01
N GLN A 61 -2.76 -7.93 5.72
CA GLN A 61 -4.08 -7.68 5.12
C GLN A 61 -4.76 -8.99 4.74
N GLY A 62 -5.16 -9.76 5.76
CA GLY A 62 -5.80 -11.06 5.57
C GLY A 62 -5.01 -11.99 4.65
N VAL A 63 -5.68 -12.53 3.64
CA VAL A 63 -5.09 -13.44 2.63
C VAL A 63 -4.27 -12.74 1.56
N HIS A 64 -4.26 -11.40 1.53
CA HIS A 64 -3.59 -10.63 0.48
C HIS A 64 -2.11 -10.39 0.77
N GLY A 65 -1.60 -10.73 1.96
CA GLY A 65 -0.19 -10.56 2.31
C GLY A 65 0.05 -9.44 3.32
N VAL A 66 1.25 -8.84 3.30
CA VAL A 66 1.66 -7.75 4.21
C VAL A 66 1.87 -6.47 3.41
N PHE A 67 1.25 -5.39 3.85
CA PHE A 67 1.26 -4.10 3.15
C PHE A 67 1.91 -3.03 4.01
N ALA A 68 2.63 -2.10 3.38
CA ALA A 68 3.08 -0.86 4.00
C ALA A 68 2.75 0.33 3.09
N ILE A 69 2.57 1.51 3.67
CA ILE A 69 2.37 2.77 2.93
C ILE A 69 3.49 3.73 3.31
N LEU A 70 4.22 4.17 2.30
CA LEU A 70 5.33 5.10 2.38
C LEU A 70 4.95 6.40 1.70
N ILE A 71 5.40 7.52 2.25
CA ILE A 71 5.27 8.83 1.63
C ILE A 71 6.68 9.39 1.43
N GLN A 72 7.07 9.57 0.17
CA GLN A 72 8.36 10.14 -0.19
C GLN A 72 8.14 11.32 -1.13
N ALA A 73 8.65 12.50 -0.76
CA ALA A 73 8.46 13.75 -1.51
C ALA A 73 6.97 14.04 -1.85
N GLY A 74 6.04 13.67 -0.96
CA GLY A 74 4.60 13.87 -1.15
C GLY A 74 3.90 12.83 -2.02
N VAL A 75 4.62 11.82 -2.54
CA VAL A 75 4.04 10.72 -3.31
C VAL A 75 3.80 9.51 -2.42
N GLU A 76 2.61 8.93 -2.52
CA GLU A 76 2.24 7.72 -1.78
C GLU A 76 2.62 6.45 -2.55
N HIS A 77 3.36 5.57 -1.88
CA HIS A 77 3.77 4.28 -2.40
C HIS A 77 3.27 3.16 -1.48
N GLY A 78 2.62 2.16 -2.06
CA GLY A 78 2.34 0.90 -1.38
C GLY A 78 3.50 -0.08 -1.59
N LEU A 79 3.94 -0.74 -0.53
CA LEU A 79 4.74 -1.96 -0.65
C LEU A 79 3.86 -3.17 -0.33
N TRP A 80 4.12 -4.27 -1.03
CA TRP A 80 3.38 -5.50 -0.89
C TRP A 80 4.32 -6.71 -0.84
N GLN A 81 4.13 -7.59 0.14
CA GLN A 81 4.74 -8.91 0.17
C GLN A 81 3.61 -9.96 0.28
N GLY A 82 3.60 -10.91 -0.66
CA GLY A 82 2.66 -12.02 -0.71
C GLY A 82 2.76 -12.96 0.49
#